data_AF-A0A392SPP7-F1
#
_entry.id   AF-A0A392SPP7-F1
#
_cell.length_a   1.000
_cell.length_b   1.000
_cell.length_c   1.000
_cell.angle_alpha   90.00
_cell.angle_beta   90.00
_cell.angle_gamma   90.00
#
_symmetry.space_group_name_H-M   'P 1'
#
loop_
_entity.id
_entity.type
_entity.pdbx_description
1 polymer ?
#
loop_
_entity_poly.entity_id
_entity_poly.type
_entity_poly.pdbx_seq_one_letter_code
_entity_poly.pdbx_strand_id
1 'polypeptide(L)' 'MLQTLALPGKDWHYNTSGHCSHLQITDMMPAAKGWAKWMVRNFESCSNETEIIMSRCHIIYAIMRGEPI' A
#
# COMPACT_ATOMS: atom_id res chain seq x y z
N MET A 1 9.59 10.65 -12.54
CA MET A 1 9.90 11.26 -11.23
C MET A 1 8.98 10.63 -10.19
N LEU A 2 9.48 9.68 -9.39
CA LEU A 2 8.72 9.18 -8.24
C LEU A 2 8.54 10.37 -7.28
N GLN A 3 7.31 10.89 -7.15
CA GLN A 3 7.00 11.76 -6.02
C GLN A 3 7.22 10.94 -4.76
N THR A 4 8.15 11.37 -3.91
CA THR A 4 8.52 10.69 -2.67
C THR A 4 7.26 10.46 -1.85
N LEU A 5 6.89 9.20 -1.71
CA LEU A 5 5.82 8.75 -0.82
C LEU A 5 6.25 9.11 0.61
N ALA A 6 5.32 9.65 1.41
CA ALA A 6 5.53 10.23 2.75
C ALA A 6 6.74 9.66 3.48
N LEU A 7 7.73 10.51 3.78
CA LEU A 7 9.01 10.08 4.34
C LEU A 7 8.83 9.71 5.82
N PRO A 8 9.18 8.47 6.23
CA PRO A 8 9.20 8.10 7.64
C PRO A 8 10.08 9.08 8.43
N GLY A 9 9.50 9.72 9.45
CA GLY A 9 10.23 10.68 10.30
C GLY A 9 10.10 12.16 9.88
N LYS A 10 9.65 12.46 8.65
CA LYS A 10 9.39 13.83 8.21
C LYS A 10 7.90 14.16 8.23
N ASP A 11 7.10 13.28 7.64
CA ASP A 11 5.66 13.49 7.47
C ASP A 11 4.84 12.69 8.49
N TRP A 12 5.50 11.86 9.30
CA TRP A 12 4.86 11.01 10.30
C TRP A 12 5.09 11.61 11.68
N HIS A 13 4.00 11.91 12.38
CA HIS A 13 4.08 12.36 13.76
C HIS A 13 4.25 11.14 14.66
N TYR A 14 5.20 11.19 15.59
CA TYR A 14 5.42 10.13 16.57
C TYR A 14 5.13 10.64 17.98
N ASN A 15 4.65 9.76 18.86
CA ASN A 15 4.56 10.05 20.28
C ASN A 15 5.92 9.84 20.96
N THR A 16 5.99 10.16 22.26
CA THR A 16 7.21 10.04 23.06
C THR A 16 7.73 8.60 23.19
N SER A 17 6.90 7.60 22.90
CA SER A 17 7.27 6.18 22.85
C SER A 17 7.68 5.69 21.46
N GLY A 18 7.78 6.58 20.46
CA GLY A 18 8.23 6.25 19.10
C GLY A 18 7.17 5.58 18.23
N HIS A 19 5.91 5.53 18.66
CA HIS A 19 4.79 5.07 17.83
C HIS A 19 4.20 6.23 17.05
N CYS A 20 3.65 5.96 15.86
CA CYS A 20 2.99 7.00 15.08
C CYS A 20 1.77 7.54 15.86
N SER A 21 1.80 8.82 16.20
CA SER A 21 0.78 9.50 17.00
C SER A 21 -0.39 10.01 16.16
N HIS A 22 -0.14 10.35 14.90
CA HIS A 22 -1.18 10.79 13.98
C HIS A 22 -0.72 10.69 12.51
N LEU A 23 -1.62 10.19 11.66
CA LEU A 23 -1.44 10.05 10.22
C LEU A 23 -2.67 10.67 9.56
N GLN A 24 -2.54 11.84 8.92
CA GLN A 24 -3.69 12.44 8.24
C GLN A 24 -3.97 11.67 6.95
N ILE A 25 -5.24 11.68 6.52
CA ILE A 25 -5.68 11.08 5.25
C ILE A 25 -4.87 11.66 4.07
N THR A 26 -4.53 12.95 4.14
CA THR A 26 -3.69 13.63 3.15
C THR A 26 -2.28 13.04 3.05
N ASP A 27 -1.71 12.57 4.16
CA ASP A 27 -0.38 11.98 4.23
C ASP A 27 -0.36 10.58 3.61
N MET A 28 -1.50 9.87 3.71
CA MET A 28 -1.69 8.55 3.08
C MET A 28 -2.09 8.62 1.60
N MET A 29 -2.57 9.76 1.12
CA MET A 29 -3.04 9.93 -0.26
C MET A 29 -1.99 9.53 -1.32
N PRO A 30 -0.69 9.88 -1.20
CA PRO A 30 0.32 9.42 -2.14
C PRO A 30 0.50 7.89 -2.12
N ALA A 31 0.53 7.29 -0.93
CA ALA A 31 0.66 5.85 -0.77
C ALA A 31 -0.55 5.13 -1.38
N ALA A 32 -1.76 5.59 -1.08
CA ALA A 32 -3.00 5.07 -1.67
C ALA A 32 -2.98 5.14 -3.21
N LYS A 33 -2.52 6.26 -3.79
CA LYS A 33 -2.35 6.38 -5.25
C LYS A 33 -1.31 5.41 -5.82
N GLY A 34 -0.21 5.19 -5.10
CA GLY A 34 0.81 4.22 -5.47
C GLY A 34 0.27 2.79 -5.50
N TRP A 35 -0.41 2.39 -4.43
CA TRP A 35 -1.08 1.10 -4.30
C TRP A 35 -2.14 0.89 -5.39
N ALA A 36 -3.00 1.88 -5.64
CA ALA A 36 -4.02 1.81 -6.69
C ALA A 36 -3.40 1.58 -8.08
N LYS A 37 -2.32 2.31 -8.42
CA LYS A 37 -1.61 2.11 -9.70
C LYS A 37 -0.96 0.73 -9.80
N TRP A 38 -0.35 0.27 -8.71
CA TRP A 38 0.25 -1.06 -8.68
C TRP A 38 -0.81 -2.15 -8.86
N MET A 39 -1.95 -2.04 -8.17
CA MET A 39 -3.08 -2.98 -8.33
C MET A 39 -3.58 -2.99 -9.77
N VAL A 40 -3.91 -1.84 -10.36
CA VAL A 40 -4.38 -1.80 -11.76
C VAL A 40 -3.41 -2.51 -12.70
N ARG A 41 -2.10 -2.20 -12.63
CA ARG A 41 -1.09 -2.87 -13.48
C ARG A 41 -0.99 -4.37 -13.24
N ASN A 42 -1.19 -4.81 -12.00
CA ASN A 42 -1.16 -6.21 -11.63
C ASN A 42 -2.52 -6.90 -11.75
N PHE A 43 -3.61 -6.27 -12.19
CA PHE A 43 -4.87 -6.98 -12.38
C PHE A 43 -5.43 -6.79 -13.80
N GLU A 44 -5.06 -5.72 -14.48
CA GLU A 44 -5.53 -5.38 -15.83
C GLU A 44 -5.27 -6.50 -16.84
N SER A 45 -4.05 -7.04 -16.87
CA SER A 45 -3.67 -8.14 -17.77
C SER A 45 -4.41 -9.45 -17.54
N CYS A 46 -4.98 -9.63 -16.34
CA CYS A 46 -5.63 -10.88 -15.93
C CYS A 46 -7.11 -10.65 -15.59
N SER A 47 -7.69 -9.55 -16.06
CA SER A 47 -9.08 -9.14 -15.75
C SER A 47 -10.14 -10.19 -16.10
N ASN A 48 -9.83 -11.11 -17.02
CA ASN A 48 -10.71 -12.23 -17.40
C ASN A 48 -10.28 -13.59 -16.81
N GLU A 49 -9.19 -13.63 -16.04
CA GLU A 49 -8.60 -14.86 -15.51
C GLU A 49 -8.76 -14.90 -13.98
N THR A 50 -9.90 -15.44 -13.54
CA THR A 50 -10.31 -15.46 -12.13
C THR A 50 -9.26 -16.09 -11.21
N GLU A 51 -8.56 -17.15 -11.65
CA GLU A 51 -7.53 -17.81 -10.84
C GLU A 51 -6.30 -16.90 -10.60
N ILE A 52 -5.83 -16.20 -11.63
CA ILE A 52 -4.73 -15.25 -11.50
C ILE A 52 -5.14 -14.05 -10.64
N ILE A 53 -6.38 -13.55 -10.80
CA ILE A 53 -6.92 -12.51 -9.92
C ILE A 53 -6.92 -13.00 -8.46
N MET A 54 -7.46 -14.19 -8.18
CA MET A 54 -7.53 -14.72 -6.82
C MET A 54 -6.15 -14.92 -6.19
N SER A 55 -5.18 -15.44 -6.94
CA SER A 55 -3.80 -15.59 -6.48
C SER A 55 -3.18 -14.23 -6.12
N ARG A 56 -3.34 -13.22 -6.99
CA ARG A 56 -2.83 -11.86 -6.73
C ARG A 56 -3.54 -11.17 -5.56
N CYS A 57 -4.85 -11.39 -5.40
CA CYS A 57 -5.60 -10.92 -4.23
C CYS A 57 -5.10 -11.58 -2.93
N HIS A 58 -4.78 -12.87 -2.97
CA HIS A 58 -4.25 -13.60 -1.81
C HIS A 58 -2.87 -13.07 -1.39
N ILE A 59 -1.99 -12.77 -2.34
CA ILE A 59 -0.68 -12.15 -2.07
C ILE A 59 -0.87 -10.79 -1.39
N ILE A 60 -1.78 -9.94 -1.89
CA ILE A 60 -2.08 -8.64 -1.28
C ILE A 60 -2.62 -8.82 0.14
N TYR A 61 -3.53 -9.78 0.33
CA TYR A 61 -4.06 -10.10 1.64
C TYR A 61 -2.94 -10.50 2.61
N ALA A 62 -2.05 -11.42 2.21
CA ALA A 62 -0.91 -11.83 3.01
C ALA A 62 0.02 -10.66 3.37
N ILE A 63 0.35 -9.79 2.39
CA ILE A 63 1.12 -8.55 2.64
C ILE A 63 0.43 -7.66 3.68
N MET A 64 -0.86 -7.42 3.53
CA MET A 64 -1.63 -6.57 4.46
C MET A 64 -1.70 -7.16 5.86
N ARG A 65 -1.65 -8.49 5.98
CA ARG A 65 -1.65 -9.23 7.24
C ARG A 65 -0.26 -9.41 7.84
N GLY A 66 0.80 -9.10 7.08
CA GLY A 66 2.18 -9.41 7.46
C GLY A 66 2.46 -10.92 7.50
N GLU A 67 1.68 -11.70 6.74
CA GLU A 67 1.83 -13.15 6.62
C GLU A 67 2.92 -13.48 5.58
N PRO A 68 3.66 -14.59 5.75
CA PRO A 68 4.63 -15.04 4.76
C PRO A 68 3.94 -15.37 3.43
N ILE A 69 4.62 -15.06 2.32
CA ILE A 69 4.15 -15.18 0.93
C ILE A 69 4.92 -16.30 0.23
#